data_AF-A0A7C8QIV6-F1
#
_entry.id   AF-A0A7C8QIV6-F1
#
_cell.length_a   1.000
_cell.length_b   1.000
_cell.length_c   1.000
_cell.angle_alpha   90.00
_cell.angle_beta   90.00
_cell.angle_gamma   90.00
#
_symmetry.space_group_name_H-M   'P 1'
#
loop_
_entity.id
_entity.type
_entity.pdbx_description
1 polymer ?
#
loop_
_entity_poly.entity_id
_entity_poly.type
_entity_poly.pdbx_seq_one_letter_code
_entity_poly.pdbx_strand_id
1 'polypeptide(L)'
;MRRHNLTDFNFVAQSSYRKDPGSVVTASVANFPAVIGNGMGSTKTYFYEENGARLIVNTLTPNTMTIFPQAALHTMFNEGCTEATLVSALSSEDPGTLTFANSLFELPIDLVSNAFGGDVSNFRSRVPNLASNAIAGTRDCLARCRK
;
A
#
# COMPACT_ATOMS: atom_id res chain seq x y z
N MET A 1 14.58 32.76 -8.43
CA MET A 1 13.71 31.58 -8.66
C MET A 1 14.60 30.39 -8.99
N ARG A 2 14.76 29.41 -8.08
CA ARG A 2 15.55 28.20 -8.36
C ARG A 2 14.73 27.32 -9.32
N ARG A 3 15.25 27.06 -10.52
CA ARG A 3 14.68 26.07 -11.43
C ARG A 3 14.82 24.71 -10.76
N HIS A 4 13.72 24.09 -10.37
CA HIS A 4 13.71 22.71 -9.91
C HIS A 4 14.10 21.82 -11.10
N ASN A 5 15.02 20.89 -10.89
CA ASN A 5 15.36 19.89 -11.89
C ASN A 5 14.14 18.99 -12.10
N LEU A 6 13.52 19.04 -13.28
CA LEU A 6 12.28 18.31 -13.59
C LEU A 6 12.52 16.79 -13.70
N THR A 7 13.78 16.37 -13.72
CA THR A 7 14.18 14.96 -13.76
C THR A 7 14.48 14.37 -12.39
N ASP A 8 14.26 15.10 -11.29
CA ASP A 8 14.54 14.61 -9.94
C ASP A 8 13.26 14.61 -9.10
N PHE A 9 12.92 13.45 -8.51
CA PHE A 9 11.71 13.31 -7.69
C PHE A 9 12.06 13.02 -6.26
N ASN A 10 11.57 13.89 -5.40
CA ASN A 10 11.73 13.79 -3.97
C ASN A 10 10.43 13.26 -3.35
N PHE A 11 10.43 11.98 -3.00
CA PHE A 11 9.28 11.30 -2.36
C PHE A 11 8.90 11.94 -1.01
N VAL A 12 9.87 12.42 -0.23
CA VAL A 12 9.61 12.96 1.13
C VAL A 12 9.11 14.41 1.13
N ALA A 13 9.25 15.10 -0.01
CA ALA A 13 8.73 16.47 -0.18
C ALA A 13 7.26 16.51 -0.63
N GLN A 14 6.65 15.37 -0.94
CA GLN A 14 5.27 15.31 -1.41
C GLN A 14 4.29 15.51 -0.26
N SER A 15 3.17 16.21 -0.52
CA SER A 15 2.16 16.51 0.50
C SER A 15 1.46 15.27 1.08
N SER A 16 1.38 14.21 0.29
CA SER A 16 0.85 12.90 0.69
C SER A 16 1.82 12.06 1.52
N TYR A 17 3.08 12.47 1.65
CA TYR A 17 4.07 11.71 2.42
C TYR A 17 3.74 11.71 3.91
N ARG A 18 3.79 10.52 4.52
CA ARG A 18 3.66 10.26 5.96
C ARG A 18 4.62 9.14 6.35
N LYS A 19 5.30 9.32 7.49
CA LYS A 19 6.20 8.30 8.08
C LYS A 19 5.47 7.25 8.89
N ASP A 20 4.39 7.66 9.56
CA ASP A 20 3.61 6.82 10.46
C ASP A 20 2.12 6.97 10.10
N PRO A 21 1.40 5.90 9.76
CA PRO A 21 1.84 4.50 9.61
C PRO A 21 2.64 4.21 8.32
N GLY A 22 2.91 5.25 7.52
CA GLY A 22 3.47 5.16 6.18
C GLY A 22 2.57 5.87 5.17
N SER A 23 3.00 5.94 3.91
CA SER A 23 2.22 6.52 2.81
C SER A 23 2.64 5.96 1.47
N VAL A 24 1.69 5.82 0.55
CA VAL A 24 1.96 5.64 -0.87
C VAL A 24 2.06 7.00 -1.55
N VAL A 25 3.16 7.23 -2.26
CA VAL A 25 3.38 8.44 -3.05
C VAL A 25 3.40 8.04 -4.52
N THR A 26 2.42 8.50 -5.28
CA THR A 26 2.32 8.20 -6.71
C THR A 26 3.29 9.04 -7.53
N ALA A 27 4.08 8.38 -8.36
CA ALA A 27 4.82 9.00 -9.45
C ALA A 27 4.22 8.50 -10.77
N SER A 28 3.58 9.38 -11.55
CA SER A 28 3.03 9.11 -12.89
C SER A 28 3.77 9.95 -13.94
N VAL A 29 3.42 9.80 -15.22
CA VAL A 29 4.00 10.57 -16.34
C VAL A 29 3.98 12.10 -16.13
N ALA A 30 3.09 12.62 -15.28
CA ALA A 30 3.09 14.02 -14.89
C ALA A 30 4.34 14.45 -14.10
N ASN A 31 4.94 13.52 -13.34
CA ASN A 31 5.92 13.81 -12.29
C ASN A 31 7.09 12.80 -12.19
N PHE A 32 7.34 11.93 -13.19
CA PHE A 32 8.24 10.76 -13.05
C PHE A 32 9.72 11.02 -13.35
N PRO A 33 10.61 10.59 -12.43
CA PRO A 33 11.97 10.24 -12.76
C PRO A 33 12.52 9.00 -12.02
N ALA A 34 13.74 8.62 -12.39
CA ALA A 34 14.47 7.47 -11.87
C ALA A 34 14.74 7.55 -10.35
N VAL A 35 14.65 6.40 -9.67
CA VAL A 35 14.95 6.28 -8.24
C VAL A 35 16.39 5.79 -8.06
N ILE A 36 17.21 6.53 -7.31
CA ILE A 36 18.57 6.12 -6.90
C ILE A 36 18.67 6.11 -5.37
N GLY A 37 19.10 4.99 -4.79
CA GLY A 37 19.64 4.96 -3.43
C GLY A 37 18.65 4.78 -2.26
N ASN A 38 17.58 3.98 -2.42
CA ASN A 38 16.66 3.72 -1.30
C ASN A 38 17.06 2.49 -0.47
N GLY A 39 17.12 2.68 0.86
CA GLY A 39 17.19 1.59 1.84
C GLY A 39 15.85 0.87 1.95
N MET A 40 15.77 -0.32 1.38
CA MET A 40 14.62 -1.19 1.54
C MET A 40 14.74 -1.95 2.86
N GLY A 41 13.81 -1.73 3.80
CA GLY A 41 13.66 -2.61 4.96
C GLY A 41 13.04 -3.95 4.57
N SER A 42 12.79 -4.80 5.57
CA SER A 42 12.11 -6.08 5.33
C SER A 42 10.60 -5.86 5.21
N THR A 43 10.04 -6.11 4.03
CA THR A 43 8.61 -5.95 3.75
C THR A 43 7.98 -7.31 3.52
N LYS A 44 6.92 -7.62 4.25
CA LYS A 44 6.11 -8.81 4.00
C LYS A 44 4.96 -8.46 3.07
N THR A 45 4.77 -9.28 2.05
CA THR A 45 3.73 -9.09 1.04
C THR A 45 2.81 -10.30 0.96
N TYR A 46 1.56 -10.02 0.61
CA TYR A 46 0.52 -11.02 0.38
C TYR A 46 -0.19 -10.67 -0.91
N PHE A 47 -0.48 -11.65 -1.75
CA PHE A 47 -1.43 -11.44 -2.84
C PHE A 47 -2.27 -12.68 -3.18
N TYR A 48 -3.41 -12.41 -3.76
CA TYR A 48 -4.43 -13.37 -4.16
C TYR A 48 -5.01 -12.92 -5.50
N GLU A 49 -4.85 -13.73 -6.54
CA GLU A 49 -5.20 -13.35 -7.91
C GLU A 49 -6.71 -13.34 -8.14
N GLU A 50 -7.36 -14.50 -7.96
CA GLU A 50 -8.79 -14.68 -8.22
C GLU A 50 -9.41 -15.83 -7.42
N ASN A 51 -10.72 -16.02 -7.55
CA ASN A 51 -11.49 -17.01 -6.82
C ASN A 51 -10.92 -18.43 -6.97
N GLY A 52 -10.48 -19.02 -5.85
CA GLY A 52 -9.90 -20.37 -5.83
C GLY A 52 -8.39 -20.42 -6.03
N ALA A 53 -7.74 -19.28 -6.28
CA ALA A 53 -6.28 -19.18 -6.28
C ALA A 53 -5.71 -19.49 -4.88
N ARG A 54 -4.40 -19.70 -4.81
CA ARG A 54 -3.68 -19.79 -3.53
C ARG A 54 -3.21 -18.41 -3.08
N LEU A 55 -3.15 -18.22 -1.77
CA LEU A 55 -2.48 -17.06 -1.19
C LEU A 55 -0.97 -17.18 -1.43
N ILE A 56 -0.37 -16.15 -2.03
CA ILE A 56 1.08 -16.04 -2.18
C ILE A 56 1.60 -15.09 -1.10
N VAL A 57 2.67 -15.50 -0.42
CA VAL A 57 3.30 -14.73 0.66
C VAL A 57 4.80 -14.65 0.39
N ASN A 58 5.32 -13.43 0.31
CA ASN A 58 6.75 -13.19 0.09
C ASN A 58 7.31 -12.26 1.18
N THR A 59 8.60 -12.37 1.45
CA THR A 59 9.35 -11.41 2.27
C THR A 59 10.40 -10.76 1.39
N LEU A 60 10.24 -9.47 1.14
CA LEU A 60 11.18 -8.65 0.39
C LEU A 60 12.28 -8.17 1.33
N THR A 61 13.51 -8.46 0.96
CA THR A 61 14.73 -7.88 1.54
C THR A 61 15.32 -6.84 0.58
N PRO A 62 16.29 -6.01 1.00
CA PRO A 62 16.94 -5.09 0.08
C PRO A 62 17.38 -5.75 -1.22
N ASN A 63 17.13 -5.06 -2.33
CA ASN A 63 17.43 -5.48 -3.70
C ASN A 63 16.64 -6.72 -4.19
N THR A 64 15.47 -7.01 -3.60
CA THR A 64 14.55 -8.04 -4.10
C THR A 64 13.24 -7.43 -4.58
N MET A 65 12.55 -8.12 -5.48
CA MET A 65 11.27 -7.65 -6.02
C MET A 65 10.26 -8.79 -6.04
N THR A 66 8.97 -8.43 -6.02
CA THR A 66 7.86 -9.33 -6.32
C THR A 66 7.01 -8.70 -7.41
N ILE A 67 6.37 -9.55 -8.20
CA ILE A 67 5.39 -9.14 -9.20
C ILE A 67 4.01 -9.34 -8.59
N PHE A 68 3.17 -8.33 -8.68
CA PHE A 68 1.73 -8.46 -8.43
C PHE A 68 1.02 -8.46 -9.79
N PRO A 69 0.39 -9.57 -10.18
CA PRO A 69 -0.41 -9.59 -11.41
C PRO A 69 -1.51 -8.53 -11.38
N GLN A 70 -1.91 -8.06 -12.55
CA GLN A 70 -3.00 -7.10 -12.67
C GLN A 70 -4.27 -7.65 -12.00
N ALA A 71 -5.00 -6.77 -11.31
CA ALA A 71 -6.21 -7.07 -10.55
C ALA A 71 -6.06 -8.04 -9.36
N ALA A 72 -4.85 -8.55 -9.07
CA ALA A 72 -4.63 -9.33 -7.86
C ALA A 72 -4.80 -8.45 -6.61
N LEU A 73 -5.63 -8.92 -5.67
CA LEU A 73 -5.71 -8.33 -4.34
C LEU A 73 -4.35 -8.51 -3.67
N HIS A 74 -3.73 -7.42 -3.24
CA HIS A 74 -2.45 -7.48 -2.56
C HIS A 74 -2.39 -6.53 -1.39
N THR A 75 -1.53 -6.87 -0.43
CA THR A 75 -1.19 -6.00 0.68
C THR A 75 0.26 -6.21 1.07
N MET A 76 0.84 -5.21 1.71
CA MET A 76 2.21 -5.23 2.17
C MET A 76 2.37 -4.36 3.40
N PHE A 77 3.26 -4.77 4.29
CA PHE A 77 3.65 -3.99 5.45
C PHE A 77 5.13 -4.21 5.76
N ASN A 78 5.74 -3.20 6.37
CA ASN A 78 7.09 -3.29 6.90
C ASN A 78 7.08 -4.23 8.12
N GLU A 79 7.72 -5.39 8.01
CA GLU A 79 7.82 -6.35 9.11
C GLU A 79 8.96 -5.99 10.07
N GLY A 80 9.88 -5.13 9.62
CA GLY A 80 10.95 -4.55 10.41
C GLY A 80 10.50 -3.32 11.21
N CYS A 81 11.31 -2.93 12.21
CA CYS A 81 11.06 -1.76 13.05
C CYS A 81 11.85 -0.52 12.62
N THR A 82 12.50 -0.56 11.46
CA THR A 82 13.22 0.57 10.85
C THR A 82 12.47 1.04 9.63
N GLU A 83 12.60 2.32 9.27
CA GLU A 83 12.00 2.87 8.05
C GLU A 83 12.36 2.01 6.82
N ALA A 84 11.36 1.78 5.96
CA ALA A 84 11.50 1.01 4.74
C ALA A 84 10.86 1.77 3.59
N THR A 85 11.57 1.88 2.47
CA THR A 85 11.04 2.46 1.24
C THR A 85 10.87 1.36 0.20
N LEU A 86 9.69 1.33 -0.44
CA LEU A 86 9.39 0.45 -1.56
C LEU A 86 9.13 1.29 -2.80
N VAL A 87 9.55 0.78 -3.94
CA VAL A 87 9.28 1.38 -5.25
C VAL A 87 8.48 0.37 -6.04
N SER A 88 7.34 0.82 -6.59
CA SER A 88 6.51 0.03 -7.47
C SER A 88 6.49 0.67 -8.86
N ALA A 89 6.57 -0.17 -9.89
CA ALA A 89 6.41 0.23 -11.27
C ALA A 89 5.19 -0.49 -11.83
N LEU A 90 4.33 0.25 -12.52
CA LEU A 90 3.12 -0.27 -13.14
C LEU A 90 3.24 -0.13 -14.67
N SER A 91 2.64 -1.06 -15.40
CA SER A 91 2.70 -1.11 -16.87
C SER A 91 1.68 -0.20 -17.56
N SER A 92 1.05 0.72 -16.82
CA SER A 92 0.07 1.69 -17.31
C SER A 92 0.38 3.07 -16.74
N GLU A 93 0.14 4.11 -17.55
CA GLU A 93 0.22 5.52 -17.11
C GLU A 93 -0.91 5.90 -16.15
N ASP A 94 -2.04 5.18 -16.26
CA ASP A 94 -3.20 5.28 -15.37
C ASP A 94 -3.56 3.87 -14.88
N PRO A 95 -2.85 3.34 -13.87
CA PRO A 95 -3.12 2.00 -13.37
C PRO A 95 -4.33 1.93 -12.44
N GLY A 96 -4.80 3.08 -11.93
CA GLY A 96 -5.78 3.14 -10.85
C GLY A 96 -5.29 2.49 -9.54
N THR A 97 -6.04 2.68 -8.46
CA THR A 97 -5.84 1.95 -7.20
C THR A 97 -7.18 1.80 -6.51
N LEU A 98 -7.56 0.57 -6.17
CA LEU A 98 -8.78 0.26 -5.42
C LEU A 98 -8.40 -0.22 -4.02
N THR A 99 -8.63 0.61 -3.01
CA THR A 99 -8.39 0.21 -1.61
C THR A 99 -9.56 -0.64 -1.13
N PHE A 100 -9.40 -1.97 -1.21
CA PHE A 100 -10.47 -2.94 -1.08
C PHE A 100 -11.37 -2.74 0.15
N ALA A 101 -10.80 -2.58 1.35
CA ALA A 101 -11.59 -2.39 2.57
C ALA A 101 -12.44 -1.13 2.52
N ASN A 102 -11.88 0.01 2.12
CA ASN A 102 -12.63 1.25 1.98
C ASN A 102 -13.73 1.11 0.93
N SER A 103 -13.41 0.60 -0.26
CA SER A 103 -14.38 0.44 -1.36
C SER A 103 -15.50 -0.54 -1.02
N LEU A 104 -15.20 -1.63 -0.30
CA LEU A 104 -16.20 -2.60 0.15
C LEU A 104 -17.27 -1.95 1.04
N PHE A 105 -16.86 -1.07 1.96
CA PHE A 105 -17.78 -0.39 2.88
C PHE A 105 -18.42 0.89 2.31
N GLU A 106 -18.10 1.26 1.06
CA GLU A 106 -18.86 2.28 0.31
C GLU A 106 -20.08 1.68 -0.42
N LEU A 107 -20.18 0.35 -0.53
CA LEU A 107 -21.36 -0.31 -1.04
C LEU A 107 -22.54 -0.22 -0.05
N PRO A 108 -23.80 -0.39 -0.49
CA PRO A 108 -24.94 -0.43 0.41
C PRO A 108 -24.73 -1.44 1.54
N ILE A 109 -24.81 -0.97 2.79
CA ILE A 109 -24.38 -1.76 3.95
C ILE A 109 -25.18 -3.05 4.13
N ASP A 110 -26.43 -3.08 3.66
CA ASP A 110 -27.27 -4.27 3.68
C ASP A 110 -26.73 -5.37 2.75
N LEU A 111 -26.18 -5.00 1.58
CA LEU A 111 -25.56 -5.95 0.67
C LEU A 111 -24.28 -6.54 1.27
N VAL A 112 -23.46 -5.68 1.89
CA VAL A 112 -22.24 -6.10 2.57
C VAL A 112 -22.59 -7.02 3.74
N SER A 113 -23.54 -6.63 4.59
CA SER A 113 -24.00 -7.43 5.73
C SER A 113 -24.55 -8.79 5.32
N ASN A 114 -25.32 -8.85 4.23
CA ASN A 114 -25.80 -10.11 3.69
C ASN A 114 -24.65 -11.01 3.21
N ALA A 115 -23.62 -10.44 2.58
CA ALA A 115 -22.45 -11.19 2.13
C ALA A 115 -21.62 -11.75 3.31
N PHE A 116 -21.56 -11.05 4.44
CA PHE A 116 -20.89 -11.51 5.66
C PHE A 116 -21.77 -12.39 6.56
N GLY A 117 -23.06 -12.56 6.24
CA GLY A 117 -24.01 -13.31 7.06
C GLY A 117 -24.36 -12.65 8.40
N GLY A 118 -24.20 -11.33 8.52
CA GLY A 118 -24.46 -10.59 9.76
C GLY A 118 -24.21 -9.08 9.63
N ASP A 119 -24.66 -8.31 10.63
CA ASP A 119 -24.47 -6.85 10.64
C ASP A 119 -22.98 -6.47 10.77
N VAL A 120 -22.49 -5.76 9.75
CA VAL A 120 -21.12 -5.25 9.66
C VAL A 120 -21.04 -3.72 9.65
N SER A 121 -22.15 -3.03 9.91
CA SER A 121 -22.23 -1.55 9.92
C SER A 121 -21.18 -0.89 10.83
N ASN A 122 -20.90 -1.51 11.97
CA ASN A 122 -19.92 -1.05 12.95
C ASN A 122 -18.45 -1.15 12.49
N PHE A 123 -18.16 -1.85 11.39
CA PHE A 123 -16.79 -1.95 10.86
C PHE A 123 -16.41 -0.76 9.98
N ARG A 124 -17.38 -0.08 9.35
CA ARG A 124 -17.10 1.06 8.46
C ARG A 124 -16.28 2.15 9.16
N SER A 125 -16.61 2.46 10.41
CA SER A 125 -15.89 3.46 11.23
C SER A 125 -14.51 3.00 11.69
N ARG A 126 -14.19 1.70 11.57
CA ARG A 126 -12.90 1.11 11.95
C ARG A 126 -11.94 1.01 10.78
N VAL A 127 -12.41 1.18 9.55
CA VAL A 127 -11.54 1.22 8.37
C VAL A 127 -10.80 2.56 8.38
N PRO A 128 -9.46 2.56 8.35
CA PRO A 128 -8.69 3.80 8.29
C PRO A 128 -9.07 4.66 7.08
N ASN A 129 -8.96 5.98 7.23
CA ASN A 129 -9.14 6.89 6.10
C ASN A 129 -8.09 6.59 5.01
N LEU A 130 -8.48 6.72 3.74
CA LEU A 130 -7.66 6.52 2.53
C LEU A 130 -6.40 7.40 2.46
N ALA A 131 -6.23 8.36 3.37
CA ALA A 131 -5.21 9.40 3.32
C ALA A 131 -3.76 8.90 3.11
N SER A 132 -3.43 7.66 3.50
CA SER A 132 -2.10 7.08 3.29
C SER A 132 -2.02 6.00 2.22
N ASN A 133 -3.13 5.34 1.88
CA ASN A 133 -3.16 4.02 1.20
C ASN A 133 -2.16 3.01 1.78
N ALA A 134 -1.78 3.16 3.05
CA ALA A 134 -0.77 2.36 3.73
C ALA A 134 -1.35 1.75 4.99
N ILE A 135 -1.05 0.48 5.22
CA ILE A 135 -1.41 -0.24 6.43
C ILE A 135 -0.27 -0.20 7.45
N ALA A 136 -0.60 -0.09 8.73
CA ALA A 136 0.40 -0.06 9.80
C ALA A 136 1.09 -1.42 10.03
N GLY A 137 0.42 -2.52 9.66
CA GLY A 137 0.90 -3.89 9.85
C GLY A 137 0.01 -4.70 10.79
N THR A 138 0.43 -5.93 11.09
CA THR A 138 -0.30 -6.82 12.01
C THR A 138 -0.14 -6.36 13.47
N ARG A 139 -1.05 -6.79 14.35
CA ARG A 139 -0.97 -6.45 15.79
C ARG A 139 0.36 -6.87 16.41
N ASP A 140 0.86 -8.05 16.05
CA ASP A 140 2.14 -8.56 16.55
C ASP A 140 3.32 -7.72 16.06
N CYS A 141 3.27 -7.26 14.80
CA CYS A 141 4.28 -6.36 14.25
C CYS A 141 4.29 -5.02 15.01
N LEU A 142 3.10 -4.45 15.21
CA LEU A 142 2.94 -3.20 15.96
C LEU A 142 3.38 -3.34 17.42
N ALA A 143 3.05 -4.45 18.08
CA ALA A 143 3.47 -4.72 19.45
C ALA A 143 4.99 -4.85 19.57
N ARG A 144 5.64 -5.51 18.60
CA ARG A 144 7.09 -5.69 18.56
C ARG A 144 7.86 -4.39 18.29
N CYS A 145 7.31 -3.53 17.45
CA CYS A 145 7.97 -2.30 17.02
C CYS A 145 7.58 -1.05 17.82
N ARG A 146 6.73 -1.19 18.86
CA ARG A 146 6.52 -0.14 19.87
C ARG A 146 7.84 0.13 20.62
N LYS A 147 8.52 1.19 20.23
CA LYS A 147 9.57 1.86 21.00
C LYS A 147 9.18 3.31 21.18
#